data_AF-A0A4U3KD76-F1
#
_entry.id   AF-A0A4U3KD76-F1
#
_cell.length_a   1.000
_cell.length_b   1.000
_cell.length_c   1.000
_cell.angle_alpha   90.00
_cell.angle_beta   90.00
_cell.angle_gamma   90.00
#
_symmetry.space_group_name_H-M   'P 1'
#
loop_
_entity.id
_entity.type
_entity.pdbx_description
1 polymer ?
#
loop_
_entity_poly.entity_id
_entity_poly.type
_entity_poly.pdbx_seq_one_letter_code
_entity_poly.pdbx_strand_id
1 'polypeptide(L)'
;MASKEEQYAAFYQFLETLDCYLTTTNALENEVAQFKENPHREIAGFMLVSSETIDVPKGFIRMLYCLEQDGNAYLDQQRCSFSAGQVMIVNEATSVSYQGQGMSMIIFYFKK
;
A
#
# COMPACT_ATOMS: atom_id res chain seq x y z
N MET A 1 23.59 -7.91 -19.13
CA MET A 1 22.11 -7.86 -19.07
C MET A 1 21.65 -9.17 -18.46
N ALA A 2 20.86 -9.11 -17.40
CA ALA A 2 20.30 -10.33 -16.78
C ALA A 2 19.46 -11.10 -17.81
N SER A 3 19.52 -12.43 -17.75
CA SER A 3 18.74 -13.28 -18.64
C SER A 3 17.24 -13.11 -18.35
N LYS A 4 16.39 -13.49 -19.31
CA LYS A 4 14.94 -13.39 -19.15
C LYS A 4 14.43 -14.24 -17.97
N GLU A 5 15.09 -15.36 -17.70
CA GLU A 5 14.81 -16.24 -16.57
C GLU A 5 15.21 -15.62 -15.24
N GLU A 6 16.35 -14.92 -15.17
CA GLU A 6 16.77 -14.17 -13.99
C GLU A 6 15.80 -13.03 -13.66
N GLN A 7 15.27 -12.36 -14.69
CA GLN A 7 14.25 -11.32 -14.51
C GLN A 7 12.93 -11.90 -13.98
N TYR A 8 12.49 -13.06 -14.49
CA TYR A 8 11.29 -13.73 -13.98
C TYR A 8 11.49 -14.26 -12.56
N ALA A 9 12.63 -14.86 -12.25
CA ALA A 9 12.94 -15.33 -10.90
C ALA A 9 12.96 -14.18 -9.89
N ALA A 10 13.57 -13.04 -10.23
CA ALA A 10 13.55 -11.84 -9.40
C ALA A 10 12.14 -11.29 -9.21
N PHE A 11 11.30 -11.34 -10.25
CA PHE A 11 9.89 -10.96 -10.15
C PHE A 11 9.11 -11.89 -9.22
N TYR A 12 9.26 -13.21 -9.31
CA TYR A 12 8.56 -14.15 -8.43
C TYR A 12 9.06 -14.09 -6.98
N GLN A 13 10.38 -13.91 -6.75
CA GLN A 13 10.90 -13.64 -5.40
C GLN A 13 10.35 -12.33 -4.84
N PHE A 14 10.18 -11.30 -5.68
CA PHE A 14 9.51 -10.07 -5.27
C PHE A 14 8.05 -10.33 -4.89
N LEU A 15 7.32 -11.18 -5.64
CA LEU A 15 5.95 -11.56 -5.29
C LEU A 15 5.87 -12.27 -3.93
N GLU A 16 6.85 -13.11 -3.58
CA GLU A 16 6.94 -13.74 -2.24
C GLU A 16 7.12 -12.71 -1.11
N THR A 17 7.68 -11.53 -1.41
CA THR A 17 7.77 -10.41 -0.45
C THR A 17 6.50 -9.56 -0.37
N LEU A 18 5.47 -9.83 -1.19
CA LEU A 18 4.19 -9.11 -1.16
C LEU A 18 3.21 -9.65 -0.09
N ASP A 19 3.52 -10.78 0.56
CA ASP A 19 2.74 -11.36 1.67
C ASP A 19 2.91 -10.61 3.01
N CYS A 20 3.14 -9.30 2.96
CA CYS A 20 3.13 -8.45 4.15
C CYS A 20 1.67 -8.11 4.50
N TYR A 21 1.03 -8.99 5.26
CA TYR A 21 -0.23 -8.71 5.94
C TYR A 21 0.02 -7.78 7.12
N LEU A 22 -0.29 -6.49 6.95
CA LEU A 22 -0.07 -5.46 7.95
C LEU A 22 -1.40 -5.12 8.62
N THR A 23 -1.42 -5.17 9.95
CA THR A 23 -2.64 -4.96 10.74
C THR A 23 -2.65 -3.64 11.50
N THR A 24 -1.52 -2.91 11.51
CA THR A 24 -1.35 -1.67 12.28
C THR A 24 -0.60 -0.60 11.49
N THR A 25 -0.81 0.67 11.83
CA THR A 25 -0.09 1.81 11.24
C THR A 25 1.42 1.67 11.41
N ASN A 26 1.89 1.29 12.60
CA ASN A 26 3.33 1.15 12.88
C ASN A 26 4.00 0.09 11.99
N ALA A 27 3.30 -1.01 11.68
CA ALA A 27 3.84 -2.04 10.79
C ALA A 27 3.98 -1.51 9.35
N LEU A 28 2.99 -0.73 8.88
CA LEU A 28 3.04 -0.04 7.60
C LEU A 28 4.17 0.99 7.53
N GLU A 29 4.33 1.81 8.58
CA GLU A 29 5.40 2.81 8.65
C GLU A 29 6.79 2.16 8.58
N ASN A 30 7.00 1.06 9.30
CA ASN A 30 8.26 0.33 9.28
C ASN A 30 8.59 -0.23 7.89
N GLU A 31 7.61 -0.86 7.23
CA GLU A 31 7.79 -1.38 5.87
C GLU A 31 8.04 -0.27 4.85
N VAL A 32 7.33 0.85 4.95
CA VAL A 32 7.56 2.02 4.07
C VAL A 32 8.95 2.62 4.31
N ALA A 33 9.43 2.66 5.55
CA ALA A 33 10.78 3.11 5.86
C ALA A 33 11.84 2.17 5.24
N GLN A 34 11.69 0.86 5.38
CA GLN A 34 12.59 -0.11 4.76
C GLN A 34 12.54 -0.05 3.22
N PHE A 35 11.34 0.13 2.65
CA PHE A 35 11.16 0.34 1.22
C PHE A 35 11.92 1.57 0.75
N LYS A 36 11.79 2.70 1.45
CA LYS A 36 12.48 3.96 1.12
C LYS A 36 13.99 3.78 1.02
N GLU A 37 14.60 3.15 2.02
CA GLU A 37 16.05 3.01 2.13
C GLU A 37 16.65 1.94 1.20
N ASN A 38 15.82 1.07 0.60
CA ASN A 38 16.31 0.01 -0.28
C ASN A 38 16.45 0.49 -1.76
N PRO A 39 17.67 0.69 -2.30
CA PRO A 39 17.86 1.20 -3.66
C PRO A 39 17.50 0.20 -4.77
N HIS A 40 17.18 -1.06 -4.42
CA HIS A 40 16.80 -2.09 -5.38
C HIS A 40 15.28 -2.31 -5.45
N ARG A 41 14.48 -1.60 -4.65
CA ARG A 41 13.02 -1.66 -4.67
C ARG A 41 12.45 -0.37 -5.26
N GLU A 42 11.84 -0.46 -6.44
CA GLU A 42 11.15 0.66 -7.12
C GLU A 42 9.65 0.70 -6.83
N ILE A 43 9.06 -0.46 -6.53
CA ILE A 43 7.64 -0.61 -6.20
C ILE A 43 7.54 -1.46 -4.93
N ALA A 44 6.55 -1.16 -4.09
CA ALA A 44 6.13 -2.03 -2.99
C ALA A 44 4.62 -2.19 -3.01
N GLY A 45 4.12 -3.38 -2.65
CA GLY A 45 2.71 -3.64 -2.41
C GLY A 45 2.53 -4.18 -0.99
N PHE A 46 1.55 -3.66 -0.27
CA PHE A 46 1.24 -4.06 1.10
C PHE A 46 -0.23 -4.43 1.19
N MET A 47 -0.54 -5.57 1.79
CA MET A 47 -1.92 -5.92 2.13
C MET A 47 -2.22 -5.48 3.55
N LEU A 48 -3.30 -4.73 3.73
CA LEU A 48 -3.70 -4.25 5.05
C LEU A 48 -5.08 -4.73 5.43
N VAL A 49 -5.17 -5.28 6.63
CA VAL A 49 -6.42 -5.69 7.26
C VAL A 49 -6.38 -5.22 8.70
N SER A 50 -7.13 -4.18 9.00
CA SER A 50 -7.15 -3.58 10.34
C SER A 50 -8.56 -3.30 10.81
N SER A 51 -8.78 -3.42 12.12
CA SER A 51 -9.96 -2.89 12.81
C SER A 51 -9.78 -1.45 13.28
N GLU A 52 -8.57 -0.91 13.15
CA GLU A 52 -8.20 0.44 13.56
C GLU A 52 -8.21 1.40 12.37
N THR A 53 -8.12 2.70 12.66
CA THR A 53 -7.82 3.69 11.63
C THR A 53 -6.36 3.54 11.24
N ILE A 54 -6.10 3.42 9.95
CA ILE A 54 -4.75 3.35 9.42
C ILE A 54 -4.42 4.66 8.71
N ASP A 55 -3.34 5.28 9.15
CA ASP A 55 -2.72 6.41 8.44
C ASP A 55 -1.75 5.87 7.41
N VAL A 56 -1.90 6.29 6.15
CA VAL A 56 -1.10 5.80 5.03
C VAL A 56 0.08 6.76 4.84
N PRO A 57 1.33 6.31 5.07
CA PRO A 57 2.51 7.16 4.94
C PRO A 57 2.58 7.92 3.61
N LYS A 58 2.99 9.19 3.69
CA LYS A 58 3.14 10.11 2.56
C LYS A 58 4.52 9.98 1.89
N GLY A 59 4.79 10.81 0.89
CA GLY A 59 6.11 10.91 0.25
C GLY A 59 6.31 9.99 -0.95
N PHE A 60 5.26 9.27 -1.37
CA PHE A 60 5.25 8.43 -2.56
C PHE A 60 3.93 8.61 -3.33
N ILE A 61 3.98 8.38 -4.64
CA ILE A 61 2.75 8.11 -5.39
C ILE A 61 2.21 6.78 -4.84
N ARG A 62 0.91 6.74 -4.52
CA ARG A 62 0.28 5.56 -3.94
C ARG A 62 -0.99 5.20 -4.70
N MET A 63 -1.22 3.90 -4.84
CA MET A 63 -2.47 3.35 -5.34
C MET A 63 -3.09 2.47 -4.25
N LEU A 64 -4.28 2.83 -3.80
CA LEU A 64 -5.04 2.08 -2.82
C LEU A 64 -6.17 1.34 -3.55
N TYR A 65 -6.33 0.05 -3.27
CA TYR A 65 -7.38 -0.79 -3.80
C TYR A 65 -8.14 -1.44 -2.65
N CYS A 66 -9.46 -1.23 -2.59
CA CYS A 66 -10.31 -1.85 -1.59
C CYS A 66 -10.72 -3.24 -2.08
N LEU A 67 -10.28 -4.29 -1.38
CA LEU A 67 -10.62 -5.67 -1.72
C LEU A 67 -12.02 -6.01 -1.23
N GLU A 68 -12.28 -5.76 0.05
CA GLU A 68 -13.47 -6.22 0.75
C GLU A 68 -13.91 -5.22 1.81
N GLN A 69 -15.22 -5.23 2.07
CA GLN A 69 -15.95 -4.35 2.99
C GLN A 69 -15.92 -2.87 2.58
N ASP A 70 -17.08 -2.24 2.68
CA ASP A 70 -17.22 -0.82 2.40
C ASP A 70 -16.84 -0.01 3.63
N GLY A 71 -16.20 1.14 3.41
CA GLY A 71 -15.90 2.07 4.48
C GLY A 71 -15.60 3.46 3.97
N ASN A 72 -14.76 4.17 4.73
CA ASN A 72 -14.46 5.55 4.44
C ASN A 72 -12.95 5.75 4.41
N ALA A 73 -12.51 6.49 3.40
CA ALA A 73 -11.19 7.07 3.35
C ALA A 73 -11.29 8.57 3.60
N TYR A 74 -10.22 9.16 4.12
CA TYR A 74 -10.09 10.58 4.36
C TYR A 74 -8.91 11.10 3.53
N LEU A 75 -9.20 12.00 2.60
CA LEU A 75 -8.22 12.69 1.77
C LEU A 75 -8.08 14.12 2.25
N ASP A 76 -6.95 14.47 2.83
CA ASP A 76 -6.72 15.81 3.43
C ASP A 76 -7.90 16.24 4.33
N GLN A 77 -8.34 15.32 5.19
CA GLN A 77 -9.49 15.44 6.11
C GLN A 77 -10.88 15.46 5.44
N GLN A 78 -10.96 15.43 4.12
CA GLN A 78 -12.23 15.26 3.41
C GLN A 78 -12.61 13.79 3.37
N ARG A 79 -13.77 13.47 3.94
CA ARG A 79 -14.31 12.11 3.92
C ARG A 79 -14.80 11.76 2.52
N CYS A 80 -14.41 10.59 2.04
CA CYS A 80 -14.93 9.97 0.84
C CYS A 80 -15.34 8.52 1.11
N SER A 81 -16.41 8.06 0.47
CA SER A 81 -16.77 6.65 0.48
C SER A 81 -15.71 5.85 -0.27
N PHE A 82 -15.32 4.71 0.28
CA PHE A 82 -14.40 3.80 -0.39
C PHE A 82 -14.95 2.37 -0.25
N SER A 83 -15.47 1.86 -1.36
CA SER A 83 -16.18 0.58 -1.45
C SER A 83 -15.31 -0.50 -2.10
N ALA A 84 -15.65 -1.75 -1.84
CA ALA A 84 -14.97 -2.89 -2.46
C ALA A 84 -14.92 -2.79 -4.00
N GLY A 85 -13.77 -3.10 -4.57
CA GLY A 85 -13.49 -2.97 -6.00
C GLY A 85 -13.09 -1.57 -6.46
N GLN A 86 -13.13 -0.56 -5.60
CA GLN A 86 -12.67 0.79 -5.95
C GLN A 86 -11.16 0.93 -5.86
N VAL A 87 -10.61 1.76 -6.75
CA VAL A 87 -9.21 2.17 -6.74
C VAL A 87 -9.11 3.66 -6.53
N MET A 88 -8.08 4.07 -5.79
CA MET A 88 -7.75 5.46 -5.54
C MET A 88 -6.26 5.66 -5.81
N ILE A 89 -5.93 6.68 -6.61
CA ILE A 89 -4.54 7.06 -6.89
C ILE A 89 -4.32 8.42 -6.26
N VAL A 90 -3.27 8.51 -5.44
CA VAL A 90 -2.93 9.74 -4.71
C VAL A 90 -1.48 10.11 -4.93
N ASN A 91 -1.21 11.42 -4.97
CA ASN A 91 0.14 11.95 -5.12
C ASN A 91 0.95 11.84 -3.81
N GLU A 92 2.20 12.28 -3.82
CA GLU A 92 3.12 12.23 -2.67
C GLU A 92 2.69 13.08 -1.46
N ALA A 93 1.91 14.14 -1.69
CA ALA A 93 1.61 15.16 -0.69
C ALA A 93 0.28 14.91 0.04
N THR A 94 -0.72 14.35 -0.66
CA THR A 94 -2.07 14.12 -0.13
C THR A 94 -2.03 13.22 1.10
N SER A 95 -2.62 13.67 2.20
CA SER A 95 -2.76 12.85 3.41
C SER A 95 -3.90 11.87 3.19
N VAL A 96 -3.66 10.59 3.48
CA VAL A 96 -4.66 9.54 3.34
C VAL A 96 -4.74 8.76 4.65
N SER A 97 -5.95 8.59 5.15
CA SER A 97 -6.24 7.59 6.17
C SER A 97 -7.53 6.88 5.82
N TYR A 98 -7.74 5.69 6.37
CA TYR A 98 -8.99 4.97 6.18
C TYR A 98 -9.43 4.31 7.47
N GLN A 99 -10.74 4.15 7.60
CA GLN A 99 -11.38 3.60 8.78
C GLN A 99 -12.52 2.68 8.33
N GLY A 100 -12.40 1.40 8.66
CA GLY A 100 -13.46 0.42 8.47
C GLY A 100 -13.11 -0.89 9.17
N GLN A 101 -14.00 -1.37 10.03
CA GLN A 101 -13.83 -2.67 10.66
C GLN A 101 -13.83 -3.76 9.60
N GLY A 102 -12.68 -4.42 9.42
CA GLY A 102 -12.56 -5.54 8.48
C GLY A 102 -12.41 -5.11 7.02
N MET A 103 -12.11 -3.84 6.75
CA MET A 103 -11.67 -3.44 5.41
C MET A 103 -10.34 -4.10 5.10
N SER A 104 -10.30 -4.82 3.98
CA SER A 104 -9.08 -5.35 3.40
C SER A 104 -8.67 -4.48 2.24
N MET A 105 -7.43 -3.99 2.25
CA MET A 105 -6.92 -3.14 1.18
C MET A 105 -5.56 -3.61 0.70
N ILE A 106 -5.25 -3.28 -0.55
CA ILE A 106 -3.88 -3.34 -1.07
C ILE A 106 -3.43 -1.90 -1.29
N ILE A 107 -2.23 -1.58 -0.83
CA ILE A 107 -1.61 -0.28 -1.10
C ILE A 107 -0.30 -0.52 -1.84
N PHE A 108 -0.19 0.06 -3.04
CA PHE A 108 1.05 0.13 -3.79
C PHE A 108 1.73 1.46 -3.57
N TYR A 109 3.05 1.42 -3.40
CA TYR A 109 3.95 2.55 -3.32
C TYR A 109 4.90 2.53 -4.52
N PHE A 110 5.13 3.69 -5.12
CA PHE A 110 6.00 3.84 -6.28
C PHE A 110 7.09 4.88 -5.98
N LYS A 111 8.35 4.51 -6.22
CA LYS A 111 9.46 5.48 -6.32
C LYS A 111 9.45 6.16 -7.69
N LYS A 112 10.18 7.27 -7.78
CA LYS A 112 10.40 8.02 -9.02
C LYS A 112 11.64 7.50 -9.73
#